data_AF-A0A2G9H953-F1
#
_entry.id   AF-A0A2G9H953-F1
#
_cell.length_a   1.000
_cell.length_b   1.000
_cell.length_c   1.000
_cell.angle_alpha   90.00
_cell.angle_beta   90.00
_cell.angle_gamma   90.00
#
_symmetry.space_group_name_H-M   'P 1'
#
loop_
_entity.id
_entity.type
_entity.pdbx_description
1 polymer ?
#
loop_
_entity_poly.entity_id
_entity_poly.type
_entity_poly.pdbx_seq_one_letter_code
_entity_poly.pdbx_strand_id
1 'polypeptide(L)'
;MKDVASAIFNLCIIHENRTRAVRDGAVRVILEKISSRMHVDELLAILAMLSSSQKAIEEMGELNAVPCLLSIIRETSCPRNKENCIAILYTICFNLRSKWNEMRDEETAYGTISELAQNGTSRAKRKASGILQRINRAANRTHTA
;
A
#
# COMPACT_ATOMS: atom_id res chain seq x y z
N MET A 1 6.48 -21.42 2.99
CA MET A 1 5.80 -20.10 3.12
C MET A 1 4.77 -19.85 2.03
N LYS A 2 5.04 -20.17 0.76
CA LYS A 2 4.05 -20.02 -0.34
C LYS A 2 2.71 -20.72 -0.07
N ASP A 3 2.72 -21.95 0.43
CA ASP A 3 1.48 -22.70 0.70
C ASP A 3 0.67 -22.10 1.86
N VAL A 4 1.36 -21.69 2.93
CA VAL A 4 0.74 -21.01 4.08
C VAL A 4 0.13 -19.68 3.66
N ALA A 5 0.86 -18.87 2.90
CA ALA A 5 0.36 -17.59 2.41
C ALA A 5 -0.83 -17.76 1.45
N SER A 6 -0.81 -18.80 0.62
CA SER A 6 -1.92 -19.13 -0.28
C SER A 6 -3.17 -19.57 0.50
N ALA A 7 -3.00 -20.38 1.55
CA ALA A 7 -4.09 -20.76 2.45
C ALA A 7 -4.69 -19.55 3.17
N ILE A 8 -3.86 -18.66 3.73
CA ILE A 8 -4.31 -17.40 4.35
C ILE A 8 -5.04 -16.53 3.32
N PHE A 9 -4.50 -16.44 2.10
CA PHE A 9 -5.12 -15.68 1.02
C PHE A 9 -6.53 -16.17 0.75
N ASN A 10 -6.68 -17.48 0.52
CA ASN A 10 -7.96 -18.11 0.21
C ASN A 10 -8.98 -17.95 1.35
N LEU A 11 -8.54 -18.06 2.61
CA LEU A 11 -9.41 -17.84 3.76
C LEU A 11 -9.94 -16.40 3.80
N CYS A 12 -9.11 -15.39 3.53
CA CYS A 12 -9.49 -13.97 3.64
C CYS A 12 -10.19 -13.40 2.40
N ILE A 13 -10.44 -14.21 1.37
CA ILE A 13 -11.39 -13.88 0.30
C ILE A 13 -12.78 -13.63 0.92
N ILE A 14 -13.16 -14.44 1.92
CA ILE A 14 -14.38 -14.29 2.70
C ILE A 14 -14.26 -13.05 3.61
N HIS A 15 -15.23 -12.15 3.54
CA HIS A 15 -15.19 -10.86 4.24
C HIS A 15 -15.15 -11.00 5.77
N GLU A 16 -15.87 -11.95 6.33
CA GLU A 16 -15.88 -12.26 7.77
C GLU A 16 -14.50 -12.73 8.24
N ASN A 17 -13.84 -13.56 7.45
CA ASN A 17 -12.48 -14.05 7.75
C ASN A 17 -11.46 -12.92 7.71
N ARG A 18 -11.60 -12.01 6.75
CA ARG A 18 -10.77 -10.80 6.67
C ARG A 18 -10.93 -9.94 7.92
N THR A 19 -12.17 -9.70 8.33
CA THR A 19 -12.47 -8.89 9.52
C THR A 19 -11.88 -9.52 10.78
N ARG A 20 -11.98 -10.85 10.92
CA ARG A 20 -11.34 -11.59 12.01
C ARG A 20 -9.81 -11.49 11.96
N ALA A 21 -9.20 -11.74 10.80
CA ALA A 21 -7.75 -11.66 10.65
C ALA A 21 -7.19 -10.27 11.03
N VAL A 22 -7.86 -9.19 10.63
CA VAL A 22 -7.47 -7.82 11.01
C VAL A 22 -7.60 -7.63 12.52
N ARG A 23 -8.76 -8.00 13.11
CA ARG A 23 -8.97 -7.90 14.55
C ARG A 23 -7.94 -8.68 15.36
N ASP A 24 -7.52 -9.83 14.86
CA ASP A 24 -6.58 -10.72 15.53
C ASP A 24 -5.10 -10.34 15.24
N GLY A 25 -4.84 -9.15 14.68
CA GLY A 25 -3.51 -8.54 14.60
C GLY A 25 -2.70 -8.87 13.34
N ALA A 26 -3.33 -9.44 12.30
CA ALA A 26 -2.61 -9.85 11.09
C ALA A 26 -1.85 -8.71 10.40
N VAL A 27 -2.39 -7.49 10.39
CA VAL A 27 -1.77 -6.33 9.71
C VAL A 27 -0.40 -6.02 10.29
N ARG A 28 -0.29 -5.97 11.62
CA ARG A 28 0.97 -5.72 12.33
C ARG A 28 2.03 -6.78 11.99
N VAL A 29 1.69 -8.05 12.16
CA VAL A 29 2.63 -9.16 11.92
C VAL A 29 3.10 -9.19 10.46
N ILE A 30 2.18 -8.94 9.52
CA ILE A 30 2.50 -8.91 8.10
C ILE A 30 3.43 -7.74 7.77
N LEU A 31 3.13 -6.53 8.26
CA LEU A 31 3.96 -5.36 8.03
C LEU A 31 5.36 -5.52 8.63
N GLU A 32 5.49 -6.00 9.87
CA GLU A 32 6.78 -6.25 10.52
C GLU A 32 7.67 -7.19 9.69
N LYS A 33 7.08 -8.27 9.15
CA LYS A 33 7.80 -9.21 8.26
C LYS A 33 8.19 -8.56 6.93
N ILE A 34 7.30 -7.77 6.32
CA ILE A 34 7.58 -7.04 5.08
C ILE A 34 8.68 -5.98 5.29
N SER A 35 8.66 -5.26 6.41
CA SER A 35 9.69 -4.30 6.79
C SER A 35 11.05 -4.98 6.98
N SER A 36 11.04 -6.22 7.49
CA SER A 36 12.22 -7.07 7.60
C SER A 36 12.60 -7.78 6.29
N ARG A 37 11.96 -7.43 5.17
CA ARG A 37 12.18 -8.01 3.83
C ARG A 37 11.99 -9.54 3.76
N MET A 38 11.16 -10.10 4.64
CA MET A 38 10.86 -11.54 4.66
C MET A 38 9.57 -11.87 3.92
N HIS A 39 9.63 -12.78 2.94
CA HIS A 39 8.46 -13.27 2.19
C HIS A 39 7.59 -12.14 1.59
N VAL A 40 8.26 -11.10 1.08
CA VAL A 40 7.62 -9.85 0.62
C VAL A 40 6.55 -10.12 -0.43
N ASP A 41 6.88 -10.94 -1.44
CA ASP A 41 5.99 -11.25 -2.57
C ASP A 41 4.65 -11.82 -2.10
N GLU A 42 4.70 -12.82 -1.21
CA GLU A 42 3.51 -13.49 -0.71
C GLU A 42 2.71 -12.61 0.26
N LEU A 43 3.42 -11.90 1.15
CA LEU A 43 2.79 -11.07 2.18
C LEU A 43 2.16 -9.80 1.62
N LEU A 44 2.72 -9.21 0.56
CA LEU A 44 2.12 -8.06 -0.13
C LEU A 44 0.75 -8.40 -0.73
N ALA A 45 0.57 -9.61 -1.26
CA ALA A 45 -0.71 -10.03 -1.82
C ALA A 45 -1.79 -10.12 -0.72
N ILE A 46 -1.43 -10.63 0.46
CA ILE A 46 -2.33 -10.72 1.61
C ILE A 46 -2.65 -9.31 2.12
N LEU A 47 -1.63 -8.47 2.31
CA LEU A 47 -1.82 -7.09 2.80
C LEU A 47 -2.70 -6.26 1.85
N ALA A 48 -2.53 -6.43 0.52
CA ALA A 48 -3.37 -5.78 -0.48
C ALA A 48 -4.85 -6.19 -0.36
N MET A 49 -5.13 -7.47 -0.09
CA MET A 49 -6.49 -7.94 0.17
C MET A 49 -7.04 -7.39 1.49
N LEU A 50 -6.25 -7.36 2.57
CA LEU A 50 -6.65 -6.79 3.85
C LEU A 50 -6.95 -5.29 3.76
N SER A 51 -6.27 -4.56 2.86
CA SER A 51 -6.46 -3.12 2.64
C SER A 51 -7.82 -2.71 2.08
N SER A 52 -8.76 -3.66 1.93
CA SER A 52 -10.18 -3.40 1.68
C SER A 52 -10.99 -3.16 2.96
N SER A 53 -10.42 -3.42 4.13
CA SER A 53 -11.02 -3.15 5.44
C SER A 53 -10.56 -1.79 5.96
N GLN A 54 -11.50 -0.93 6.37
CA GLN A 54 -11.18 0.40 6.93
C GLN A 54 -10.28 0.31 8.16
N LYS A 55 -10.58 -0.64 9.08
CA LYS A 55 -9.74 -0.90 10.25
C LYS A 55 -8.30 -1.27 9.86
N ALA A 56 -8.13 -2.10 8.84
CA ALA A 56 -6.80 -2.48 8.36
C ALA A 56 -6.05 -1.27 7.78
N ILE A 57 -6.75 -0.39 7.05
CA ILE A 57 -6.16 0.83 6.50
C ILE A 57 -5.68 1.76 7.63
N GLU A 58 -6.49 1.95 8.67
CA GLU A 58 -6.14 2.74 9.86
C GLU A 58 -4.89 2.17 10.55
N GLU A 59 -4.87 0.86 10.83
CA GLU A 59 -3.69 0.18 11.41
C GLU A 59 -2.45 0.34 10.52
N MET A 60 -2.57 0.20 9.19
CA MET A 60 -1.45 0.45 8.26
C MET A 60 -0.93 1.89 8.33
N GLY A 61 -1.83 2.87 8.51
CA GLY A 61 -1.48 4.27 8.68
C GLY A 61 -0.66 4.54 9.94
N GLU A 62 -0.94 3.83 11.02
CA GLU A 62 -0.22 3.91 12.31
C GLU A 62 1.11 3.16 12.29
N LEU A 63 1.21 2.10 11.47
CA LEU A 63 2.35 1.17 11.44
C LEU A 63 3.40 1.48 10.36
N ASN A 64 3.56 2.76 9.99
CA ASN A 64 4.56 3.21 9.00
C ASN A 64 4.52 2.44 7.66
N ALA A 65 3.34 1.98 7.23
CA ALA A 65 3.21 1.22 5.99
C ALA A 65 3.62 2.04 4.76
N VAL A 66 3.31 3.34 4.73
CA VAL A 66 3.56 4.22 3.58
C VAL A 66 5.05 4.27 3.20
N PRO A 67 5.98 4.71 4.08
CA PRO A 67 7.40 4.75 3.74
C PRO A 67 7.96 3.36 3.45
N CYS A 68 7.49 2.32 4.15
CA CYS A 68 7.93 0.94 3.90
C CYS A 68 7.58 0.48 2.47
N LEU A 69 6.33 0.68 2.04
CA LEU A 69 5.85 0.25 0.73
C LEU A 69 6.49 1.05 -0.41
N LEU A 70 6.72 2.34 -0.22
CA LEU A 70 7.41 3.20 -1.19
C LEU A 70 8.86 2.77 -1.40
N SER A 71 9.57 2.46 -0.31
CA SER A 71 10.92 1.88 -0.37
C SER A 71 10.95 0.54 -1.11
N ILE A 72 9.95 -0.32 -0.93
CA ILE A 72 9.83 -1.56 -1.72
C ILE A 72 9.65 -1.27 -3.21
N ILE A 73 8.83 -0.28 -3.58
CA ILE A 73 8.61 0.08 -5.00
C ILE A 73 9.93 0.49 -5.68
N ARG A 74 10.79 1.22 -4.96
CA ARG A 74 12.11 1.63 -5.46
C ARG A 74 13.06 0.44 -5.62
N GLU A 75 13.06 -0.46 -4.64
CA GLU A 75 14.06 -1.54 -4.56
C GLU A 75 13.71 -2.76 -5.43
N THR A 76 12.43 -3.08 -5.58
CA THR A 76 12.02 -4.34 -6.24
C THR A 76 12.04 -4.23 -7.76
N SER A 77 12.53 -5.26 -8.45
CA SER A 77 12.35 -5.42 -9.90
C SER A 77 11.05 -6.15 -10.27
N CYS A 78 10.34 -6.73 -9.29
CA CYS A 78 9.13 -7.52 -9.52
C CYS A 78 7.91 -6.60 -9.80
N PRO A 79 7.34 -6.63 -11.02
CA PRO A 79 6.22 -5.75 -11.37
C PRO A 79 4.98 -6.00 -10.50
N ARG A 80 4.74 -7.25 -10.11
CA ARG A 80 3.62 -7.64 -9.24
C ARG A 80 3.75 -7.02 -7.84
N ASN A 81 4.96 -6.96 -7.29
CA ASN A 81 5.19 -6.33 -6.00
C ASN A 81 4.93 -4.83 -6.06
N LYS A 82 5.42 -4.14 -7.10
CA LYS A 82 5.12 -2.71 -7.32
C LYS A 82 3.61 -2.48 -7.43
N GLU A 83 2.90 -3.34 -8.16
CA GLU A 83 1.44 -3.27 -8.31
C GLU A 83 0.70 -3.47 -6.98
N ASN A 84 1.11 -4.43 -6.15
CA ASN A 84 0.52 -4.64 -4.83
C ASN A 84 0.80 -3.46 -3.89
N CYS A 85 2.05 -2.98 -3.82
CA CYS A 85 2.42 -1.83 -3.01
C CYS A 85 1.60 -0.59 -3.37
N ILE A 86 1.53 -0.24 -4.66
CA ILE A 86 0.76 0.94 -5.09
C ILE A 86 -0.76 0.72 -4.91
N ALA A 87 -1.24 -0.52 -4.94
CA ALA A 87 -2.63 -0.82 -4.61
C ALA A 87 -2.98 -0.52 -3.15
N ILE A 88 -2.09 -0.86 -2.21
CA ILE A 88 -2.23 -0.56 -0.79
C ILE A 88 -2.07 0.95 -0.54
N LEU A 89 -1.06 1.59 -1.14
CA LEU A 89 -0.86 3.03 -1.03
C LEU A 89 -2.06 3.82 -1.57
N TYR A 90 -2.72 3.33 -2.63
CA TYR A 90 -3.93 3.94 -3.16
C TYR A 90 -5.08 3.90 -2.15
N THR A 91 -5.31 2.76 -1.48
CA THR A 91 -6.38 2.68 -0.47
C THR A 91 -6.07 3.56 0.74
N ILE A 92 -4.82 3.58 1.19
CA ILE A 92 -4.37 4.52 2.24
C ILE A 92 -4.60 5.97 1.81
N CYS A 93 -4.14 6.36 0.62
CA CYS A 93 -4.26 7.75 0.12
C CYS A 93 -5.71 8.23 0.09
N PHE A 94 -6.65 7.37 -0.30
CA PHE A 94 -8.04 7.78 -0.48
C PHE A 94 -8.83 7.82 0.84
N ASN A 95 -8.36 7.14 1.89
CA ASN A 95 -9.04 7.07 3.18
C ASN A 95 -8.33 7.86 4.29
N LEU A 96 -7.00 8.05 4.22
CA LEU A 96 -6.19 8.69 5.25
C LEU A 96 -5.47 9.93 4.71
N ARG A 97 -6.10 11.10 4.87
CA ARG A 97 -5.51 12.39 4.49
C ARG A 97 -4.22 12.71 5.25
N SER A 98 -4.09 12.23 6.49
CA SER A 98 -2.89 12.41 7.31
C SER A 98 -1.62 11.85 6.66
N LYS A 99 -1.75 10.91 5.72
CA LYS A 99 -0.64 10.25 5.03
C LYS A 99 -0.21 10.94 3.73
N TRP A 100 -0.87 12.02 3.32
CA TRP A 100 -0.54 12.67 2.04
C TRP A 100 0.82 13.36 2.03
N ASN A 101 1.26 13.91 3.16
CA ASN A 101 2.58 14.55 3.23
C ASN A 101 3.69 13.52 2.98
N GLU A 102 3.63 12.35 3.62
CA GLU A 102 4.60 11.26 3.39
C GLU A 102 4.70 10.88 1.90
N MET A 103 3.57 10.83 1.18
CA MET A 103 3.56 10.53 -0.26
C MET A 103 4.08 11.68 -1.13
N ARG A 104 3.90 12.92 -0.71
CA ARG A 104 4.45 14.10 -1.42
C ARG A 104 5.95 14.22 -1.21
N ASP A 105 6.41 13.96 0.00
CA ASP A 105 7.83 14.01 0.36
C ASP A 105 8.58 12.95 -0.46
N GLU A 106 8.02 11.75 -0.55
CA GLU A 106 8.53 10.70 -1.44
C GLU A 106 8.58 11.13 -2.92
N GLU A 107 7.47 11.69 -3.42
CA GLU A 107 7.40 12.11 -4.82
C GLU A 107 8.40 13.23 -5.12
N THR A 108 8.58 14.17 -4.19
CA THR A 108 9.54 15.27 -4.33
C THR A 108 10.98 14.76 -4.28
N ALA A 109 11.28 13.81 -3.39
CA ALA A 109 12.63 13.30 -3.18
C ALA A 109 13.08 12.31 -4.27
N TYR A 110 12.17 11.46 -4.75
CA TYR A 110 12.53 10.30 -5.58
C TYR A 110 11.72 10.17 -6.87
N GLY A 111 10.60 10.88 -7.03
CA GLY A 111 9.71 10.73 -8.19
C GLY A 111 9.10 9.33 -8.32
N THR A 112 9.10 8.54 -7.24
CA THR A 112 8.75 7.11 -7.24
C THR A 112 7.34 6.85 -7.77
N ILE A 113 6.37 7.70 -7.43
CA ILE A 113 4.97 7.51 -7.82
C ILE A 113 4.81 7.92 -9.29
N SER A 114 5.45 9.01 -9.73
CA SER A 114 5.48 9.42 -11.15
C SER A 114 6.14 8.39 -12.05
N GLU A 115 7.28 7.82 -11.64
CA GLU A 115 7.94 6.77 -12.42
C GLU A 115 6.99 5.57 -12.62
N LEU A 116 6.30 5.14 -11.56
CA LEU A 116 5.35 4.04 -11.64
C LEU A 116 4.11 4.39 -12.48
N ALA A 117 3.67 5.66 -12.46
CA ALA A 117 2.59 6.16 -13.31
C ALA A 117 2.94 6.11 -14.81
N GLN A 118 4.23 6.26 -15.15
CA GLN A 118 4.72 6.25 -16.53
C GLN A 118 5.10 4.84 -17.02
N ASN A 119 5.69 4.02 -16.15
CA ASN A 119 6.36 2.79 -16.54
C ASN A 119 5.76 1.51 -15.93
N GLY A 120 4.79 1.62 -15.02
CA GLY A 120 4.18 0.47 -14.35
C GLY A 120 3.27 -0.38 -15.25
N THR A 121 2.70 -1.45 -14.68
CA THR A 121 1.60 -2.19 -15.32
C THR A 121 0.37 -1.27 -15.50
N SER A 122 -0.57 -1.62 -16.37
CA SER A 122 -1.80 -0.83 -16.57
C SER A 122 -2.55 -0.55 -15.26
N ARG A 123 -2.54 -1.50 -14.31
CA ARG A 123 -3.15 -1.30 -12.99
C ARG A 123 -2.31 -0.40 -12.10
N ALA A 124 -0.99 -0.58 -12.08
CA ALA A 124 -0.09 0.27 -11.30
C ALA A 124 -0.16 1.72 -11.78
N LYS A 125 -0.12 1.96 -13.10
CA LYS A 125 -0.22 3.30 -13.71
C LYS A 125 -1.47 4.03 -13.25
N ARG A 126 -2.65 3.42 -13.44
CA ARG A 126 -3.94 3.99 -13.03
C ARG A 126 -3.96 4.41 -11.56
N LYS A 127 -3.43 3.58 -10.67
CA LYS A 127 -3.43 3.86 -9.23
C LYS A 127 -2.42 4.94 -8.85
N ALA A 128 -1.21 4.86 -9.39
CA ALA A 128 -0.18 5.88 -9.19
C ALA A 128 -0.67 7.26 -9.66
N SER A 129 -1.24 7.35 -10.86
CA SER A 129 -1.84 8.59 -11.36
C SER A 129 -2.98 9.11 -10.47
N GLY A 130 -3.81 8.20 -9.93
CA GLY A 130 -4.87 8.56 -8.98
C GLY A 130 -4.33 9.15 -7.68
N ILE A 131 -3.23 8.60 -7.14
CA ILE A 131 -2.56 9.14 -5.95
C ILE A 131 -2.00 10.54 -6.25
N LEU A 132 -1.22 10.69 -7.33
CA LEU A 132 -0.64 11.98 -7.74
C LEU A 132 -1.72 13.06 -7.91
N GLN A 133 -2.81 12.74 -8.59
CA GLN A 133 -3.93 13.66 -8.75
C GLN A 133 -4.52 14.06 -7.39
N ARG A 134 -4.68 13.13 -6.46
CA ARG A 134 -5.26 13.38 -5.14
C ARG A 134 -4.37 14.28 -4.29
N ILE A 135 -3.08 13.98 -4.20
CA ILE A 135 -2.13 14.73 -3.37
C ILE A 135 -1.79 16.10 -3.96
N ASN A 136 -1.76 16.25 -5.29
CA ASN A 136 -1.49 17.56 -5.93
C ASN A 136 -2.70 18.50 -5.87
N ARG A 137 -3.92 18.00 -6.10
CA ARG A 137 -5.14 18.81 -5.96
C ARG A 137 -5.28 19.42 -4.57
N ALA A 138 -4.86 18.69 -3.54
CA ALA A 138 -4.93 19.16 -2.18
C ALA A 138 -3.88 20.22 -1.83
N ALA A 139 -2.70 20.20 -2.47
CA ALA A 139 -1.66 21.20 -2.25
C ALA A 139 -2.10 22.57 -2.78
N ASN A 140 -2.76 22.58 -3.94
CA ASN A 140 -3.28 23.78 -4.56
C ASN A 140 -4.37 24.48 -3.74
N ARG A 141 -5.07 23.74 -2.87
CA ARG A 141 -6.11 24.29 -1.97
C ARG A 141 -5.53 24.96 -0.71
N THR A 142 -4.31 24.61 -0.31
CA THR A 142 -3.64 25.21 0.86
C THR A 142 -2.90 26.50 0.54
N HIS A 143 -2.63 26.80 -0.74
CA HIS A 143 -2.00 28.05 -1.18
C HIS A 143 -2.98 29.19 -1.50
N THR A 144 -4.29 28.95 -1.38
CA THR A 144 -5.36 29.91 -1.70
C THR A 144 -6.11 30.44 -0.47
N ALA A 145 -5.52 30.31 0.72
CA ALA A 145 -6.06 30.84 1.98
C ALA A 145 -5.09 31.85 2.61
#